data_AF-A0A016T285-F1
#
_entry.id   AF-A0A016T285-F1
#
_cell.length_a   1.000
_cell.length_b   1.000
_cell.length_c   1.000
_cell.angle_alpha   90.00
_cell.angle_beta   90.00
_cell.angle_gamma   90.00
#
_symmetry.space_group_name_H-M   'P 1'
#
loop_
_entity.id
_entity.type
_entity.pdbx_description
1 polymer ?
#
loop_
_entity_poly.entity_id
_entity_poly.type
_entity_poly.pdbx_seq_one_letter_code
_entity_poly.pdbx_strand_id
1 'polypeptide(L)'
;MNIGSSEHLTTRIGRLRLQRCGSAPALTVFVAYAPTSSYDEDEVGAFYMYSEKLYREDHIFDKVIIGDFNAKIGPRRTPEELHIGTYDLQWNEQGDMLSSLSWRQKPSMVTDNSTCQSPYDGRGSHSVESTIM
;
A
#
# COMPACT_ATOMS: atom_id res chain seq x y z
N MET A 1 11.96 -19.48 5.45
CA MET A 1 12.24 -18.23 4.73
C MET A 1 13.39 -17.56 5.45
N ASN A 2 14.44 -17.11 4.75
CA ASN A 2 15.54 -16.38 5.36
C ASN A 2 15.53 -14.92 4.88
N ILE A 3 16.15 -14.03 5.66
CA ILE A 3 16.43 -12.67 5.22
C ILE A 3 17.70 -12.73 4.35
N GLY A 4 17.55 -12.41 3.08
CA GLY A 4 18.69 -12.34 2.14
C GLY A 4 19.42 -11.01 2.23
N SER A 5 18.68 -9.90 2.12
CA SER A 5 19.26 -8.56 2.25
C SER A 5 18.19 -7.52 2.62
N SER A 6 18.61 -6.43 3.24
CA SER A 6 17.78 -5.26 3.52
C SER A 6 18.54 -3.98 3.20
N GLU A 7 17.87 -3.01 2.57
CA GLU A 7 18.45 -1.70 2.26
C GLU A 7 17.38 -0.60 2.24
N HIS A 8 17.80 0.64 2.41
CA HIS A 8 16.95 1.81 2.20
C HIS A 8 17.18 2.35 0.79
N LEU A 9 16.13 2.38 -0.03
CA LEU A 9 16.19 2.92 -1.39
C LEU A 9 16.04 4.44 -1.39
N THR A 10 15.18 4.93 -0.48
CA THR A 10 14.99 6.35 -0.19
C THR A 10 14.69 6.52 1.31
N THR A 11 14.56 7.75 1.79
CA THR A 11 14.11 8.03 3.16
C THR A 11 12.74 7.45 3.49
N ARG A 12 11.90 7.20 2.48
CA ARG A 12 10.51 6.73 2.64
C ARG A 12 10.29 5.27 2.26
N ILE A 13 11.29 4.63 1.64
CA ILE A 13 11.12 3.28 1.09
C ILE A 13 12.33 2.40 1.44
N GLY A 14 12.04 1.31 2.15
CA GLY A 14 12.94 0.19 2.40
C GLY A 14 12.64 -1.00 1.49
N ARG A 15 13.67 -1.78 1.18
CA ARG A 15 13.56 -3.05 0.45
C ARG A 15 14.10 -4.19 1.31
N LEU A 16 13.30 -5.23 1.47
CA LEU A 16 13.64 -6.46 2.14
C LEU A 16 13.52 -7.62 1.14
N ARG A 17 14.66 -8.27 0.84
CA ARG A 17 14.69 -9.47 0.02
C ARG A 17 14.66 -10.69 0.92
N LEU A 18 13.64 -11.51 0.74
CA LEU A 18 13.45 -12.76 1.46
C LEU A 18 13.72 -13.93 0.51
N GLN A 19 14.69 -14.77 0.86
CA GLN A 19 15.00 -15.95 0.06
C GLN A 19 14.31 -17.17 0.69
N ARG A 20 13.70 -18.01 -0.15
CA ARG A 20 13.30 -19.35 0.24
C ARG A 20 14.41 -20.33 -0.11
N CYS A 21 14.59 -21.32 0.75
CA CYS A 21 15.54 -22.40 0.50
C CYS A 21 14.90 -23.38 -0.51
N GLY A 22 15.65 -23.84 -1.52
CA GLY A 22 15.14 -24.71 -2.58
C GLY A 22 14.75 -23.95 -3.87
N SER A 23 13.81 -24.51 -4.65
CA SER A 23 13.37 -23.97 -5.96
C SER A 23 12.26 -22.91 -5.89
N ALA A 24 11.86 -22.49 -4.69
CA ALA A 24 10.81 -21.50 -4.52
C ALA A 24 11.30 -20.09 -4.91
N PRO A 25 10.47 -19.28 -5.59
CA PRO A 25 10.82 -17.90 -5.94
C PRO A 25 11.18 -17.07 -4.70
N ALA A 26 12.15 -16.17 -4.83
CA ALA A 26 12.41 -15.20 -3.77
C ALA A 26 11.30 -14.13 -3.75
N LEU A 27 11.01 -13.60 -2.56
CA LEU A 27 10.01 -12.58 -2.33
C LEU A 27 10.72 -11.25 -2.03
N THR A 28 10.29 -10.17 -2.67
CA THR A 28 10.74 -8.83 -2.33
C THR A 28 9.61 -8.06 -1.65
N VAL A 29 9.85 -7.64 -0.41
CA VAL A 29 8.94 -6.79 0.34
C VAL A 29 9.48 -5.36 0.32
N PHE A 30 8.67 -4.43 -0.17
CA PHE A 30 8.94 -3.01 -0.06
C PHE A 30 8.14 -2.45 1.11
N VAL A 31 8.81 -1.74 1.99
CA VAL A 31 8.16 -1.00 3.08
C VAL A 31 8.15 0.46 2.67
N ALA A 32 6.97 1.05 2.52
CA ALA A 32 6.79 2.41 2.03
C ALA A 32 6.03 3.28 3.04
N TYR A 33 6.39 4.55 3.13
CA TYR A 33 5.64 5.54 3.92
C TYR A 33 5.34 6.75 3.06
N ALA A 34 4.07 7.00 2.75
CA ALA A 34 3.69 8.14 1.93
C ALA A 34 3.95 9.46 2.67
N PRO A 35 4.34 10.52 1.96
CA PRO A 35 4.34 11.86 2.52
C PRO A 35 2.95 12.24 3.05
N THR A 36 2.90 13.07 4.09
CA THR A 36 1.65 13.66 4.58
C THR A 36 1.13 14.69 3.57
N SER A 37 -0.15 15.03 3.64
CA SER A 37 -0.75 16.06 2.76
C SER A 37 -0.19 17.48 2.93
N SER A 38 0.74 17.69 3.87
CA SER A 38 1.46 18.94 4.08
C SER A 38 2.68 19.11 3.15
N TYR A 39 3.12 18.04 2.50
CA TYR A 39 4.16 18.09 1.48
C TYR A 39 3.58 18.59 0.16
N ASP A 40 4.43 19.10 -0.73
CA ASP A 40 3.99 19.53 -2.05
C ASP A 40 3.52 18.35 -2.92
N GLU A 41 2.65 18.66 -3.88
CA GLU A 41 2.04 17.65 -4.76
C GLU A 41 3.10 16.91 -5.60
N ASP A 42 4.22 17.55 -5.93
CA ASP A 42 5.31 16.94 -6.70
C ASP A 42 6.02 15.86 -5.90
N GLU A 43 6.29 16.09 -4.61
CA GLU A 43 6.86 15.09 -3.70
C GLU A 43 5.93 13.89 -3.50
N VAL A 44 4.62 14.15 -3.35
CA VAL A 44 3.61 13.07 -3.24
C VAL A 44 3.53 12.29 -4.55
N GLY A 45 3.49 12.97 -5.69
CA GLY A 45 3.49 12.36 -7.02
C GLY A 45 4.75 11.53 -7.28
N ALA A 46 5.92 12.04 -6.90
CA ALA A 46 7.19 11.34 -7.02
C ALA A 46 7.22 10.05 -6.20
N PHE A 47 6.61 10.05 -5.00
CA PHE A 47 6.49 8.84 -4.18
C PHE A 47 5.66 7.74 -4.86
N TYR A 48 4.49 8.06 -5.41
CA TYR A 48 3.65 7.08 -6.10
C TYR A 48 4.28 6.58 -7.40
N MET A 49 4.91 7.49 -8.17
CA MET A 49 5.65 7.11 -9.37
C MET A 49 6.82 6.18 -9.05
N TYR A 50 7.57 6.46 -7.99
CA TYR A 50 8.67 5.61 -7.55
C TYR A 50 8.17 4.24 -7.08
N SER A 51 7.06 4.21 -6.32
CA SER A 51 6.40 2.96 -5.89
C SER A 51 5.95 2.10 -7.08
N GLU A 52 5.40 2.71 -8.14
CA GLU A 52 5.06 2.03 -9.39
C GLU A 52 6.29 1.45 -10.08
N LYS A 53 7.39 2.21 -10.12
CA LYS A 53 8.66 1.77 -10.70
C LYS A 53 9.21 0.53 -9.98
N LEU A 54 9.18 0.52 -8.65
CA LEU A 54 9.63 -0.63 -7.84
C LEU A 54 8.81 -1.88 -8.13
N TYR A 55 7.51 -1.71 -8.32
CA TYR A 55 6.67 -2.85 -8.68
C TYR A 55 6.99 -3.42 -10.06
N ARG A 56 7.39 -2.56 -11.00
CA ARG A 56 7.80 -2.99 -12.36
C ARG A 56 9.23 -3.53 -12.41
N GLU A 57 10.07 -3.24 -11.42
CA GLU A 57 11.49 -3.63 -11.37
C GLU A 57 11.67 -5.15 -11.19
N ASP A 58 12.12 -5.88 -12.22
CA ASP A 58 12.36 -7.34 -12.27
C ASP A 58 11.10 -8.24 -12.18
N HIS A 59 10.80 -9.03 -13.21
CA HIS A 59 9.64 -9.93 -13.25
C HIS A 59 9.87 -11.32 -12.64
N ILE A 60 11.02 -11.55 -11.99
CA ILE A 60 11.47 -12.89 -11.56
C ILE A 60 11.01 -13.21 -10.12
N PHE A 61 10.62 -12.21 -9.35
CA PHE A 61 10.27 -12.33 -7.93
C PHE A 61 8.82 -11.95 -7.66
N ASP A 62 8.20 -12.64 -6.70
CA ASP A 62 6.96 -12.16 -6.08
C ASP A 62 7.28 -10.86 -5.34
N LYS A 63 6.40 -9.85 -5.46
CA LYS A 63 6.60 -8.52 -4.84
C LYS A 63 5.40 -8.13 -4.02
N VAL A 64 5.68 -7.52 -2.88
CA VAL A 64 4.65 -6.95 -2.02
C VAL A 64 5.11 -5.57 -1.59
N ILE A 65 4.24 -4.57 -1.72
CA ILE A 65 4.46 -3.24 -1.15
C ILE A 65 3.53 -3.12 0.07
N ILE A 66 4.11 -2.96 1.25
CA ILE A 66 3.40 -2.70 2.50
C ILE A 66 3.78 -1.32 3.01
N GLY A 67 2.83 -0.61 3.60
CA GLY A 67 3.13 0.77 4.00
C GLY A 67 1.93 1.55 4.49
N ASP A 68 2.22 2.64 5.17
CA ASP A 68 1.23 3.67 5.45
C ASP A 68 1.22 4.66 4.29
N PHE A 69 0.12 4.66 3.53
CA PHE A 69 -0.07 5.53 2.37
C PHE A 69 -0.81 6.82 2.70
N ASN A 70 -1.22 7.03 3.95
CA ASN A 70 -2.11 8.12 4.36
C ASN A 70 -3.43 8.19 3.56
N ALA A 71 -3.77 7.12 2.84
CA ALA A 71 -4.92 7.05 1.96
C ALA A 71 -6.21 6.83 2.76
N LYS A 72 -7.21 7.68 2.51
CA LYS A 72 -8.58 7.46 2.96
C LYS A 72 -9.37 6.90 1.80
N ILE A 73 -9.63 5.60 1.86
CA ILE A 73 -10.43 4.88 0.87
C ILE A 73 -11.80 4.62 1.49
N GLY A 74 -12.82 5.29 0.94
CA GLY A 74 -14.23 5.07 1.29
C GLY A 74 -15.00 4.39 0.15
N PRO A 75 -16.32 4.22 0.27
CA PRO A 75 -17.15 3.69 -0.81
C PRO A 75 -17.00 4.56 -2.08
N ARG A 76 -16.69 3.92 -3.22
CA ARG A 76 -16.56 4.61 -4.50
C ARG A 76 -17.92 5.19 -4.92
N ARG A 77 -17.96 6.39 -5.52
CA ARG A 77 -19.21 7.05 -5.96
C ARG A 77 -19.95 6.38 -7.14
N THR A 78 -19.48 5.22 -7.62
CA THR A 78 -20.13 4.47 -8.71
C THR A 78 -21.12 3.45 -8.14
N PRO A 79 -22.37 3.40 -8.63
CA PRO A 79 -23.45 2.65 -8.00
C PRO A 79 -23.40 1.12 -8.19
N GLU A 80 -22.36 0.59 -8.86
CA GLU A 80 -22.35 -0.80 -9.34
C GLU A 80 -21.52 -1.80 -8.52
N GLU A 81 -20.84 -1.40 -7.44
CA GLU A 81 -20.18 -2.39 -6.56
C GLU A 81 -20.18 -2.01 -5.08
N LEU A 82 -20.50 -3.01 -4.26
CA LEU A 82 -21.00 -2.92 -2.87
C LEU A 82 -19.98 -2.39 -1.85
N HIS A 83 -20.52 -1.58 -0.94
CA HIS A 83 -20.05 -1.08 0.37
C HIS A 83 -18.71 -1.60 0.93
N ILE A 84 -17.85 -0.69 1.43
CA ILE A 84 -17.32 -0.70 2.82
C ILE A 84 -16.59 0.62 3.14
N GLY A 85 -16.84 1.10 4.38
CA GLY A 85 -16.32 2.30 5.03
C GLY A 85 -17.44 2.91 5.86
N THR A 86 -17.23 3.15 7.17
CA THR A 86 -18.16 3.97 7.98
C THR A 86 -18.41 5.27 7.22
N TYR A 87 -19.66 5.72 7.20
CA TYR A 87 -20.18 6.86 6.42
C TYR A 87 -19.39 8.20 6.53
N ASP A 88 -18.32 8.26 7.32
CA ASP A 88 -17.55 9.45 7.68
C ASP A 88 -16.12 9.52 7.10
N LEU A 89 -15.58 8.45 6.48
CA LEU A 89 -14.27 8.52 5.83
C LEU A 89 -14.42 9.05 4.40
N GLN A 90 -14.36 10.38 4.27
CA GLN A 90 -14.29 11.03 2.96
C GLN A 90 -13.05 10.57 2.20
N TRP A 91 -13.27 10.08 0.98
CA TRP A 91 -12.23 9.76 0.01
C TRP A 91 -11.28 10.95 -0.19
N ASN A 92 -9.97 10.74 -0.03
CA ASN A 92 -8.95 11.79 -0.24
C ASN A 92 -8.12 11.54 -1.50
N GLU A 93 -7.35 12.54 -1.93
CA GLU A 93 -6.50 12.47 -3.13
C GLU A 93 -5.47 11.33 -3.06
N GLN A 94 -4.97 11.01 -1.86
CA GLN A 94 -4.09 9.86 -1.65
C GLN A 94 -4.81 8.53 -1.87
N GLY A 95 -6.10 8.46 -1.54
CA GLY A 95 -6.98 7.35 -1.90
C GLY A 95 -7.14 7.18 -3.40
N ASP A 96 -7.26 8.28 -4.16
CA ASP A 96 -7.26 8.25 -5.63
C ASP A 96 -5.93 7.73 -6.18
N MET A 97 -4.82 8.25 -5.68
CA MET A 97 -3.48 7.85 -6.14
C MET A 97 -3.19 6.38 -5.83
N LEU A 98 -3.44 5.92 -4.60
CA LEU A 98 -3.24 4.52 -4.22
C LEU A 98 -4.15 3.58 -5.01
N SER A 99 -5.41 3.98 -5.23
CA SER A 99 -6.32 3.22 -6.07
C SER A 99 -5.75 3.11 -7.49
N SER A 100 -5.33 4.24 -8.08
CA SER A 100 -4.77 4.26 -9.43
C SER A 100 -3.52 3.38 -9.58
N LEU A 101 -2.66 3.33 -8.55
CA LEU A 101 -1.51 2.44 -8.49
C LEU A 101 -1.94 0.98 -8.52
N SER A 102 -2.96 0.62 -7.72
CA SER A 102 -3.55 -0.73 -7.66
C SER A 102 -4.10 -1.17 -9.01
N TRP A 103 -4.91 -0.30 -9.63
CA TRP A 103 -5.54 -0.58 -10.93
C TRP A 103 -4.50 -0.82 -12.04
N ARG A 104 -3.35 -0.14 -12.00
CA ARG A 104 -2.27 -0.27 -12.99
C ARG A 104 -1.50 -1.58 -12.91
N GLN A 105 -1.67 -2.35 -11.83
CA GLN A 105 -0.84 -3.52 -11.51
C GLN A 105 -1.60 -4.85 -11.40
N LYS A 106 -2.83 -4.94 -11.96
CA LYS A 106 -3.67 -6.15 -11.87
C LYS A 106 -2.95 -7.44 -12.31
N PRO A 107 -3.21 -8.60 -11.63
CA PRO A 107 -4.10 -8.83 -10.49
C PRO A 107 -3.37 -8.90 -9.14
N SER A 108 -2.17 -8.33 -9.04
CA SER A 108 -1.17 -8.74 -8.04
C SER A 108 -1.00 -7.79 -6.84
N MET A 109 -1.79 -6.72 -6.77
CA MET A 109 -1.73 -5.76 -5.65
C MET A 109 -2.96 -5.91 -4.77
N VAL A 110 -2.80 -6.60 -3.64
CA VAL A 110 -3.77 -6.61 -2.54
C VAL A 110 -3.38 -5.49 -1.59
N THR A 111 -4.32 -4.60 -1.29
CA THR A 111 -4.14 -3.57 -0.26
C THR A 111 -5.06 -3.91 0.90
N ASP A 112 -4.58 -3.80 2.13
CA ASP A 112 -5.36 -4.00 3.35
C ASP A 112 -5.17 -2.78 4.24
N ASN A 113 -6.28 -2.15 4.65
CA ASN A 113 -6.20 -0.98 5.51
C ASN A 113 -6.32 -1.38 6.98
N SER A 114 -5.28 -1.11 7.78
CA SER A 114 -5.35 -1.28 9.23
C SER A 114 -5.97 -0.03 9.86
N THR A 115 -7.27 -0.05 10.14
CA THR A 115 -7.91 1.03 10.91
C THR A 115 -7.42 0.98 12.35
N CYS A 116 -6.43 1.80 12.69
CA CYS A 116 -6.08 2.09 14.09
C CYS A 116 -6.96 3.24 14.58
N GLN A 117 -8.03 2.94 15.33
CA GLN A 117 -8.81 3.97 16.02
C GLN A 117 -7.95 4.59 17.13
N SER A 118 -7.98 5.91 17.24
CA SER A 118 -7.31 6.64 18.33
C SER A 118 -7.86 6.17 19.69
N PRO A 119 -7.03 5.94 20.72
CA PRO A 119 -7.46 5.33 21.98
C PRO A 119 -8.40 6.21 22.82
N TYR A 120 -8.76 7.41 22.37
CA TYR A 120 -9.67 8.30 23.08
C TYR A 120 -11.15 7.89 22.97
N ASP A 121 -11.51 7.03 22.02
CA ASP A 121 -12.84 6.46 21.93
C ASP A 121 -12.76 4.95 22.22
N GLY A 122 -13.27 4.54 23.38
CA GLY A 122 -13.16 3.19 23.95
C GLY A 122 -13.91 2.09 23.19
N ARG A 123 -13.61 1.89 21.90
CA ARG A 123 -14.10 0.77 21.10
C ARG A 123 -12.90 0.04 20.48
N GLY A 124 -12.84 -1.27 20.71
CA GLY A 124 -11.69 -2.10 20.40
C GLY A 124 -11.29 -2.09 18.92
N SER A 125 -10.01 -2.31 18.67
CA SER A 125 -9.41 -2.44 17.36
C SER A 125 -9.95 -3.68 16.65
N HIS A 126 -10.75 -3.49 15.61
CA HIS A 126 -11.10 -4.55 14.66
C HIS A 126 -10.31 -4.32 13.37
N SER A 127 -9.50 -5.32 12.98
CA SER A 127 -8.85 -5.33 11.67
C SER A 127 -9.93 -5.51 10.60
N VAL A 128 -10.02 -4.60 9.64
CA VAL A 128 -10.86 -4.74 8.46
C VAL A 128 -9.94 -5.08 7.28
N GLU A 129 -10.02 -6.32 6.80
CA GLU A 129 -9.37 -6.70 5.53
C GLU A 129 -10.16 -6.04 4.39
N SER A 130 -9.47 -5.41 3.43
CA SER A 130 -10.13 -4.62 2.40
C SER A 130 -9.45 -4.81 1.04
N THR A 131 -9.61 -5.99 0.45
CA THR A 131 -9.06 -6.34 -0.86
C THR A 131 -9.56 -5.42 -1.98
N ILE A 132 -8.68 -4.61 -2.57
CA ILE A 132 -8.91 -3.94 -3.86
C ILE A 132 -8.52 -4.92 -4.98
N MET A 133 -9.48 -5.41 -5.76
CA MET A 133 -9.26 -6.27 -6.95
C MET A 133 -9.08 -5.50 -8.26
#